data_AF-A0A2P4Y2R9-F1
#
_entry.id   AF-A0A2P4Y2R9-F1
#
_cell.length_a   1.000
_cell.length_b   1.000
_cell.length_c   1.000
_cell.angle_alpha   90.00
_cell.angle_beta   90.00
_cell.angle_gamma   90.00
#
_symmetry.space_group_name_H-M   'P 1'
#
loop_
_entity.id
_entity.type
_entity.pdbx_description
1 polymer ?
#
loop_
_entity_poly.entity_id
_entity_poly.type
_entity_poly.pdbx_seq_one_letter_code
_entity_poly.pdbx_strand_id
1 'polypeptide(L)'
;MKHHTKLLSELAVVGTVQEFENVPEGRQLMLNMIIHGADLGSVGRPLRVALKWVERVCTEFTQQAERSAELGINVPPHLLNLQDEATRCRLQMNFIDYLVAPLWVTISGLIPVAKATLDNLRTNRLYFSEQASLLAAKPHS
;
A
#
# COMPACT_ATOMS: atom_id res chain seq x y z
N MET A 1 4.66 7.68 -5.71
CA MET A 1 3.47 7.14 -6.42
C MET A 1 3.41 7.39 -7.92
N LYS A 2 3.65 8.61 -8.46
CA LYS A 2 3.58 8.90 -9.92
C LYS A 2 4.37 7.93 -10.82
N HIS A 3 5.54 7.47 -10.36
CA HIS A 3 6.43 6.58 -11.12
C HIS A 3 6.29 5.09 -10.75
N HIS A 4 5.31 4.73 -9.92
CA HIS A 4 5.17 3.39 -9.37
C HIS A 4 4.95 2.32 -10.45
N THR A 5 4.02 2.56 -11.37
CA THR A 5 3.72 1.62 -12.46
C THR A 5 4.90 1.44 -13.40
N LYS A 6 5.61 2.53 -13.72
CA LYS A 6 6.85 2.48 -14.51
C LYS A 6 7.91 1.61 -13.81
N LEU A 7 8.13 1.82 -12.51
CA LEU A 7 9.05 1.01 -11.73
C LEU A 7 8.68 -0.48 -11.76
N LEU A 8 7.41 -0.83 -11.61
CA LEU A 8 6.96 -2.23 -11.71
C LEU A 8 7.28 -2.85 -13.08
N SER A 9 7.03 -2.13 -14.16
CA SER A 9 7.33 -2.61 -15.52
C SER A 9 8.84 -2.80 -15.74
N GLU A 10 9.67 -1.90 -15.21
CA GLU A 10 11.13 -2.01 -15.29
C GLU A 10 11.68 -3.16 -14.43
N LEU A 11 11.06 -3.46 -13.29
CA LEU A 11 11.45 -4.59 -12.45
C LEU A 11 10.96 -5.94 -13.00
N ALA A 12 9.88 -5.96 -13.80
CA ALA A 12 9.31 -7.19 -14.34
C ALA A 12 10.25 -7.93 -15.32
N VAL A 13 11.24 -7.22 -15.89
CA VAL A 13 12.26 -7.83 -16.78
C VAL A 13 13.49 -8.34 -16.02
N VAL A 14 13.54 -8.15 -14.70
CA VAL A 14 14.62 -8.62 -13.82
C VAL A 14 14.13 -9.85 -13.06
N GLY A 15 14.66 -11.02 -13.39
CA GLY A 15 14.32 -12.31 -12.76
C GLY A 15 15.19 -12.65 -11.56
N THR A 16 16.43 -12.15 -11.52
CA THR A 16 17.38 -12.38 -10.43
C THR A 16 18.13 -11.09 -10.06
N VAL A 17 18.71 -11.04 -8.85
CA VAL A 17 19.46 -9.85 -8.40
C VAL A 17 20.69 -9.56 -9.28
N GLN A 18 21.30 -10.61 -9.86
CA GLN A 18 22.44 -10.46 -10.76
C GLN A 18 22.05 -9.79 -12.08
N GLU A 19 20.82 -10.00 -12.54
CA GLU A 19 20.35 -9.44 -13.82
C GLU A 19 20.21 -7.92 -13.81
N PHE A 20 20.23 -7.25 -12.64
CA PHE A 20 20.35 -5.79 -12.58
C PHE A 20 21.60 -5.28 -13.29
N GLU A 21 22.69 -6.05 -13.37
CA GLU A 21 23.91 -5.67 -14.09
C GLU A 21 23.70 -5.58 -15.61
N ASN A 22 22.69 -6.28 -16.15
CA ASN A 22 22.39 -6.35 -17.57
C ASN A 22 21.36 -5.30 -18.02
N VAL A 23 20.80 -4.52 -17.10
CA VAL A 23 19.80 -3.48 -17.38
C VAL A 23 20.47 -2.10 -17.41
N PRO A 24 20.18 -1.24 -18.41
CA PRO A 24 20.63 0.15 -18.40
C PRO A 24 20.22 0.85 -17.11
N GLU A 25 21.15 1.54 -16.45
CA GLU A 25 20.92 2.15 -15.14
C GLU A 25 20.45 1.16 -14.05
N GLY A 26 20.77 -0.13 -14.17
CA GLY A 26 20.25 -1.17 -13.29
C GLY A 26 20.59 -0.99 -11.81
N ARG A 27 21.75 -0.38 -11.49
CA ARG A 27 22.05 0.05 -10.11
C ARG A 27 21.05 1.08 -9.59
N GLN A 28 20.69 2.08 -10.40
CA GLN A 28 19.69 3.08 -10.03
C GLN A 28 18.30 2.44 -9.90
N LEU A 29 17.94 1.51 -10.79
CA LEU A 29 16.69 0.76 -10.71
C LEU A 29 16.59 -0.04 -9.41
N MET A 30 17.66 -0.73 -9.01
CA MET A 30 17.72 -1.44 -7.73
C MET A 30 17.55 -0.48 -6.54
N LEU A 31 18.21 0.68 -6.55
CA LEU A 31 18.06 1.69 -5.49
C LEU A 31 16.62 2.24 -5.42
N ASN A 32 16.01 2.50 -6.58
CA ASN A 32 14.60 2.93 -6.67
C ASN A 32 13.68 1.86 -6.07
N MET A 33 13.91 0.58 -6.37
CA MET A 33 13.15 -0.54 -5.78
C MET A 33 13.28 -0.56 -4.26
N ILE A 34 14.50 -0.46 -3.73
CA ILE A 34 14.76 -0.52 -2.28
C ILE A 34 14.07 0.65 -1.57
N ILE A 35 14.26 1.88 -2.04
CA ILE A 35 13.69 3.08 -1.43
C ILE A 35 12.17 3.06 -1.52
N HIS A 36 11.61 2.75 -2.69
CA HIS A 36 10.16 2.71 -2.91
C HIS A 36 9.51 1.56 -2.12
N GLY A 37 10.17 0.41 -2.01
CA GLY A 37 9.75 -0.69 -1.15
C GLY A 37 9.76 -0.30 0.33
N ALA A 38 10.77 0.44 0.79
CA ALA A 38 10.83 0.94 2.16
C ALA A 38 9.69 1.91 2.47
N ASP A 39 9.37 2.82 1.54
CA ASP A 39 8.26 3.78 1.65
C ASP A 39 6.90 3.09 1.84
N LEU A 40 6.65 2.02 1.09
CA LEU A 40 5.39 1.25 1.16
C LEU A 40 5.41 0.05 2.11
N GLY A 41 6.53 -0.18 2.81
CA GLY A 41 6.74 -1.38 3.61
C GLY A 41 5.95 -1.44 4.92
N SER A 42 5.41 -0.30 5.38
CA SER A 42 4.60 -0.22 6.61
C SER A 42 3.34 -1.10 6.55
N VAL A 43 2.73 -1.23 5.37
CA VAL A 43 1.50 -2.01 5.14
C VAL A 43 1.73 -3.51 5.29
N GLY A 44 2.96 -3.99 5.02
CA GLY A 44 3.36 -5.38 5.18
C GLY A 44 4.06 -5.69 6.51
N ARG A 45 3.94 -4.81 7.51
CA ARG A 45 4.35 -5.10 8.89
C ARG A 45 3.30 -5.98 9.59
N PRO A 46 3.63 -6.62 10.73
CA PRO A 46 2.65 -7.35 11.52
C PRO A 46 1.42 -6.49 11.80
N LEU A 47 0.22 -7.08 11.77
CA LEU A 47 -1.06 -6.37 11.78
C LEU A 47 -1.14 -5.23 12.81
N ARG A 48 -0.73 -5.50 14.06
CA ARG A 48 -0.71 -4.49 15.14
C ARG A 48 0.07 -3.21 14.79
N VAL A 49 1.15 -3.34 14.02
CA VAL A 49 1.96 -2.21 13.56
C VAL A 49 1.31 -1.55 12.34
N ALA A 50 0.83 -2.34 11.39
CA ALA A 50 0.15 -1.83 10.21
C ALA A 50 -1.07 -0.97 10.59
N LEU A 51 -1.88 -1.41 11.57
CA LEU A 51 -3.05 -0.66 12.06
C LEU A 51 -2.68 0.74 12.61
N LYS A 52 -1.54 0.88 13.29
CA LYS A 52 -1.07 2.20 13.76
C LYS A 52 -0.71 3.13 12.61
N TRP A 53 -0.17 2.59 11.52
CA TRP A 53 0.12 3.37 10.32
C TRP A 53 -1.17 3.76 9.60
N VAL A 54 -2.13 2.84 9.49
CA VAL A 54 -3.46 3.12 8.92
C VAL A 54 -4.14 4.24 9.67
N GLU A 55 -4.15 4.20 11.00
CA GLU A 55 -4.71 5.27 11.83
C GLU A 55 -4.07 6.62 11.50
N ARG A 56 -2.74 6.71 11.52
CA ARG A 56 -2.00 7.95 11.25
C ARG A 56 -2.29 8.51 9.86
N VAL A 57 -2.25 7.67 8.83
CA VAL A 57 -2.52 8.08 7.44
C VAL A 57 -3.97 8.53 7.27
N CYS A 58 -4.92 7.81 7.85
CA CYS A 58 -6.33 8.22 7.80
C CYS A 58 -6.59 9.54 8.54
N THR A 59 -5.92 9.78 9.68
CA THR A 59 -5.96 11.06 10.38
C THR A 59 -5.41 12.20 9.51
N GLU A 60 -4.25 12.01 8.90
CA GLU A 60 -3.65 12.99 7.99
C GLU A 60 -4.56 13.29 6.79
N PHE A 61 -5.13 12.25 6.17
CA PHE A 61 -6.06 12.39 5.05
C PHE A 61 -7.34 13.14 5.44
N THR A 62 -7.86 12.88 6.64
CA THR A 62 -9.03 13.59 7.17
C THR A 62 -8.72 15.08 7.34
N GLN A 63 -7.59 15.41 7.97
CA GLN A 63 -7.16 16.80 8.15
C GLN A 63 -6.91 17.51 6.81
N GLN A 64 -6.33 16.80 5.84
CA GLN A 64 -6.13 17.34 4.49
C GLN A 64 -7.47 17.61 3.78
N ALA A 65 -8.46 16.72 3.93
CA ALA A 65 -9.79 16.91 3.37
C ALA A 65 -10.49 18.14 3.95
N GLU A 66 -10.47 18.29 5.28
CA GLU A 66 -11.02 19.45 6.00
C GLU A 66 -10.38 20.75 5.51
N ARG A 67 -9.04 20.79 5.50
CA ARG A 67 -8.32 22.00 5.07
C ARG A 67 -8.55 22.35 3.60
N SER A 68 -8.63 21.34 2.74
CA SER A 68 -8.92 21.55 1.32
C SER A 68 -10.33 22.13 1.13
N ALA A 69 -11.32 21.61 1.86
CA ALA A 69 -12.69 22.12 1.82
C ALA A 69 -12.78 23.58 2.30
N GLU A 70 -12.09 23.94 3.39
CA GLU A 70 -12.01 25.33 3.88
C GLU A 70 -11.45 26.30 2.84
N LEU A 71 -10.50 25.83 2.02
CA LEU A 71 -9.85 26.62 0.98
C LEU A 71 -10.61 26.61 -0.37
N GLY A 72 -11.76 25.92 -0.45
CA GLY A 72 -12.49 25.73 -1.70
C GLY A 72 -11.77 24.85 -2.72
N ILE A 73 -10.81 24.04 -2.28
CA ILE A 73 -10.07 23.08 -3.11
C ILE A 73 -10.86 21.77 -3.16
N ASN A 74 -11.03 21.22 -4.36
CA ASN A 74 -11.71 19.95 -4.56
C ASN A 74 -11.03 18.81 -3.76
N VAL A 75 -11.80 18.13 -2.91
CA VAL A 75 -11.30 17.03 -2.07
C VAL A 75 -11.34 15.72 -2.86
N PRO A 76 -10.20 15.01 -3.03
CA PRO A 76 -10.18 13.70 -3.65
C PRO A 76 -11.09 12.69 -2.92
N PRO A 77 -11.83 11.81 -3.63
CA PRO A 77 -12.79 10.89 -3.01
C PRO A 77 -12.19 9.94 -1.96
N HIS A 78 -10.92 9.56 -2.09
CA HIS A 78 -10.25 8.65 -1.16
C HIS A 78 -9.90 9.30 0.19
N LEU A 79 -10.04 10.62 0.33
CA LEU A 79 -9.87 11.33 1.61
C LEU A 79 -11.21 11.50 2.36
N LEU A 80 -12.33 11.18 1.72
CA LEU A 80 -13.67 11.39 2.27
C LEU A 80 -14.13 10.22 3.14
N ASN A 81 -14.98 10.52 4.12
CA ASN A 81 -15.67 9.54 4.96
C ASN A 81 -14.74 8.59 5.73
N LEU A 82 -13.51 9.02 6.05
CA LEU A 82 -12.53 8.19 6.78
C LEU A 82 -12.87 7.99 8.28
N GLN A 83 -13.90 8.68 8.79
CA GLN A 83 -14.47 8.37 10.09
C GLN A 83 -15.22 7.03 10.08
N ASP A 84 -15.75 6.61 8.94
CA ASP A 84 -16.36 5.30 8.75
C ASP A 84 -15.27 4.21 8.63
N GLU A 85 -15.29 3.26 9.56
CA GLU A 85 -14.37 2.14 9.57
C GLU A 85 -14.50 1.25 8.33
N ALA A 86 -15.70 1.09 7.77
CA ALA A 86 -15.89 0.28 6.57
C ALA A 86 -15.22 0.95 5.36
N THR A 87 -15.29 2.28 5.28
CA THR A 87 -14.57 3.08 4.27
C THR A 87 -13.06 2.94 4.42
N ARG A 88 -12.52 3.01 5.64
CA ARG A 88 -11.09 2.78 5.90
C ARG A 88 -10.66 1.37 5.48
N CYS A 89 -11.44 0.33 5.81
CA CYS A 89 -11.15 -1.04 5.41
C CYS A 89 -11.09 -1.19 3.88
N ARG A 90 -12.09 -0.65 3.16
CA ARG A 90 -12.09 -0.64 1.69
C ARG A 90 -10.90 0.11 1.10
N LEU A 91 -10.54 1.26 1.67
CA LEU A 91 -9.36 2.02 1.26
C LEU A 91 -8.09 1.18 1.38
N GLN A 92 -7.89 0.50 2.52
CA GLN A 92 -6.73 -0.36 2.76
C GLN A 92 -6.71 -1.58 1.82
N MET A 93 -7.84 -2.24 1.61
CA MET A 93 -7.96 -3.34 0.66
C MET A 93 -7.53 -2.90 -0.75
N ASN A 94 -8.08 -1.80 -1.25
CA ASN A 94 -7.75 -1.28 -2.57
C ASN A 94 -6.26 -0.88 -2.66
N PHE A 95 -5.71 -0.26 -1.62
CA PHE A 95 -4.30 0.10 -1.59
C PHE A 95 -3.39 -1.12 -1.63
N ILE A 96 -3.73 -2.17 -0.87
CA ILE A 96 -3.00 -3.44 -0.89
C ILE A 96 -3.11 -4.09 -2.26
N ASP A 97 -4.33 -4.30 -2.75
CA ASP A 97 -4.61 -5.10 -3.94
C ASP A 97 -4.02 -4.47 -5.21
N TYR A 98 -4.10 -3.13 -5.35
CA TYR A 98 -3.71 -2.46 -6.59
C TYR A 98 -2.32 -1.83 -6.59
N LEU A 99 -1.75 -1.51 -5.43
CA LEU A 99 -0.45 -0.80 -5.35
C LEU A 99 0.61 -1.63 -4.62
N VAL A 100 0.31 -2.08 -3.41
CA VAL A 100 1.36 -2.62 -2.51
C VAL A 100 1.67 -4.08 -2.84
N ALA A 101 0.66 -4.94 -3.02
CA ALA A 101 0.87 -6.36 -3.28
C ALA A 101 1.64 -6.62 -4.59
N PRO A 102 1.33 -5.97 -5.74
CA PRO A 102 2.10 -6.17 -6.98
C PRO A 102 3.60 -5.89 -6.79
N LEU A 103 3.94 -4.81 -6.09
CA LEU A 103 5.33 -4.46 -5.78
C LEU A 103 6.02 -5.54 -4.93
N TRP A 104 5.39 -5.97 -3.84
CA TRP A 104 6.00 -6.95 -2.95
C TRP A 104 6.06 -8.36 -3.53
N VAL A 105 5.16 -8.72 -4.47
CA VAL A 105 5.31 -9.94 -5.27
C VAL A 105 6.61 -9.88 -6.06
N THR A 106 6.84 -8.81 -6.83
CA THR A 106 8.09 -8.62 -7.60
C THR A 106 9.33 -8.63 -6.69
N ILE A 107 9.33 -7.84 -5.61
CA ILE A 107 10.46 -7.78 -4.67
C ILE A 107 10.74 -9.15 -4.04
N SER A 108 9.70 -9.91 -3.66
CA SER A 108 9.87 -11.23 -3.03
C SER A 108 10.41 -12.31 -3.97
N GLY A 109 10.24 -12.13 -5.28
CA GLY A 109 10.87 -12.97 -6.30
C GLY A 109 12.38 -12.75 -6.36
N LEU A 110 12.83 -11.51 -6.17
CA LEU A 110 14.25 -11.13 -6.19
C LEU A 110 14.95 -11.34 -4.83
N ILE A 111 14.26 -11.04 -3.74
CA ILE A 111 14.80 -11.04 -2.38
C ILE A 111 13.96 -11.99 -1.51
N PRO A 112 14.39 -13.26 -1.31
CA PRO A 112 13.58 -14.27 -0.65
C PRO A 112 13.10 -13.89 0.76
N VAL A 113 13.89 -13.12 1.52
CA VAL A 113 13.51 -12.68 2.88
C VAL A 113 12.31 -11.71 2.87
N ALA A 114 12.03 -11.05 1.75
CA ALA A 114 10.87 -10.17 1.59
C ALA A 114 9.54 -10.94 1.54
N LYS A 115 9.55 -12.28 1.41
CA LYS A 115 8.33 -13.11 1.49
C LYS A 115 7.56 -12.90 2.79
N ALA A 116 8.24 -12.67 3.91
CA ALA A 116 7.59 -12.38 5.19
C ALA A 116 6.71 -11.12 5.12
N THR A 117 7.13 -10.09 4.37
CA THR A 117 6.32 -8.88 4.13
C THR A 117 5.09 -9.21 3.30
N LEU A 118 5.24 -10.04 2.26
CA LEU A 118 4.14 -10.46 1.40
C LEU A 118 3.11 -11.31 2.17
N ASP A 119 3.56 -12.17 3.07
CA ASP A 119 2.65 -12.97 3.91
C ASP A 119 1.87 -12.10 4.90
N ASN A 120 2.52 -11.12 5.52
CA ASN A 120 1.83 -10.12 6.34
C ASN A 120 0.81 -9.32 5.53
N LEU A 121 1.13 -8.92 4.28
CA LEU A 121 0.18 -8.22 3.41
C LEU A 121 -1.09 -9.05 3.18
N ARG A 122 -0.94 -10.36 2.93
CA ARG A 122 -2.08 -11.27 2.77
C ARG A 122 -2.93 -11.34 4.03
N THR A 123 -2.30 -11.51 5.20
CA THR A 123 -3.00 -11.53 6.49
C THR A 123 -3.72 -10.21 6.77
N ASN A 124 -3.04 -9.08 6.56
CA ASN A 124 -3.62 -7.75 6.79
C ASN A 124 -4.80 -7.49 5.84
N ARG A 125 -4.69 -7.89 4.57
CA ARG A 125 -5.77 -7.76 3.60
C ARG A 125 -6.99 -8.61 3.96
N LEU A 126 -6.77 -9.84 4.43
CA LEU A 126 -7.84 -10.70 4.92
C LEU A 126 -8.55 -10.07 6.11
N TYR A 127 -7.80 -9.55 7.09
CA TYR A 127 -8.35 -8.82 8.22
C TYR A 127 -9.27 -7.67 7.78
N PHE A 128 -8.83 -6.80 6.87
CA PHE A 128 -9.67 -5.71 6.38
C PHE A 128 -10.91 -6.21 5.63
N SER A 129 -10.82 -7.34 4.93
CA SER A 129 -11.98 -8.00 4.31
C SER A 129 -13.02 -8.39 5.34
N GLU A 130 -12.58 -9.10 6.38
CA GLU A 130 -13.44 -9.62 7.43
C GLU A 130 -14.09 -8.47 8.20
N GLN A 131 -13.34 -7.42 8.55
CA GLN A 131 -13.89 -6.23 9.19
C GLN A 131 -14.92 -5.52 8.31
N ALA A 132 -14.63 -5.34 7.02
CA ALA A 132 -15.59 -4.72 6.10
C ALA A 132 -16.89 -5.54 6.00
N SER A 133 -16.80 -6.87 5.93
CA SER A 133 -17.97 -7.76 5.92
C SER A 133 -18.76 -7.70 7.23
N LEU A 134 -18.09 -7.70 8.38
CA LEU A 134 -18.73 -7.58 9.69
C LEU A 134 -19.46 -6.25 9.86
N LEU A 135 -18.88 -5.16 9.38
CA LEU A 135 -19.48 -3.82 9.44
C LEU A 135 -20.70 -3.70 8.51
N ALA A 136 -20.68 -4.38 7.35
CA ALA A 136 -21.82 -4.44 6.44
C ALA A 136 -22.97 -5.30 6.97
N ALA A 137 -22.70 -6.29 7.83
CA ALA A 137 -23.69 -7.20 8.40
C ALA A 137 -24.41 -6.63 9.63
N LYS A 138 -23.94 -5.53 10.23
CA LYS A 138 -24.63 -4.87 11.34
C LYS A 138 -25.84 -4.08 10.79
N PRO A 139 -27.08 -4.41 11.20
CA PRO A 139 -28.23 -3.62 10.80
C PRO A 139 -28.07 -2.19 11.32
N HIS A 140 -28.39 -1.20 10.49
CA HIS A 140 -28.47 0.20 10.90
C HIS A 140 -29.55 0.32 11.98
N SER A 141 -29.12 0.45 13.24
CA SER A 141 -29.98 0.80 14.38
C SER A 141 -30.25 2.29 14.39
#